data_AF-A0A1Q9DFI8-F1
#
_entry.id   AF-A0A1Q9DFI8-F1
#
_cell.length_a   1.000
_cell.length_b   1.000
_cell.length_c   1.000
_cell.angle_alpha   90.00
_cell.angle_beta   90.00
_cell.angle_gamma   90.00
#
_symmetry.space_group_name_H-M   'P 1'
#
loop_
_entity.id
_entity.type
_entity.pdbx_description
1 polymer ?
#
loop_
_entity_poly.entity_id
_entity_poly.type
_entity_poly.pdbx_seq_one_letter_code
_entity_poly.pdbx_strand_id
1 'polypeptide(L)'
;MAESGRTPLATRTWKHSSFDDDLEKELERLIFEEDATEKPAEASEASEPAGKTRMQVLEEEQAMLKQLYEEAYSRLAQQKLEALKEGKDTAAAEAEKKRQAAATEEEAEKKRQAAAAEEAEKKRLVEALAAAEAEKNRQAAAAAEAEKKRLVEALAAAEAEKNRQAAAAAEAEKQRQAAAAAEEAERKRQAAAAAAAEEAEKKSRAAAAAAAEAEKKRQAAAAAEEAEKNRQAAAAAAAAEEEAEKKRRAAAATEDAEKKRHTAAADAEKKRQADAEDEIRRMKQRLEELTGQTAPTLVTGNFKRAHSPLRPPTTSRSMDLSPLSKQLKQEHEEEERLKREVANAQKKAKLEEIQRKNELMRQKLQALQGENASTKGPTATAPNPASAAASPAPAAASPAPAASPTPTPPQAPSPSESASPTVPAKAAVTTPPPDLHRSSPLEKSADDEEVPRSVYQNT
;
A
#
# COMPACT_ATOMS: atom_id res chain seq x y z
N MET A 1 40.70 -17.28 26.55
CA MET A 1 41.88 -17.94 27.17
C MET A 1 42.17 -17.15 28.44
N ALA A 2 42.28 -17.81 29.59
CA ALA A 2 42.57 -17.20 30.89
C ALA A 2 43.39 -18.19 31.72
N GLU A 3 44.20 -17.68 32.65
CA GLU A 3 45.37 -18.40 33.17
C GLU A 3 45.04 -19.35 34.34
N SER A 4 45.70 -20.50 34.38
CA SER A 4 45.53 -21.50 35.43
C SER A 4 46.61 -21.37 36.51
N GLY A 5 46.33 -20.55 37.53
CA GLY A 5 47.23 -20.41 38.67
C GLY A 5 47.34 -21.71 39.48
N ARG A 6 48.54 -22.31 39.53
CA ARG A 6 48.91 -23.37 40.48
C ARG A 6 50.06 -22.91 41.36
N THR A 7 49.83 -22.76 42.66
CA THR A 7 50.86 -22.49 43.67
C THR A 7 51.58 -23.79 44.05
N PRO A 8 52.93 -23.83 44.12
CA PRO A 8 53.66 -25.01 44.56
C PRO A 8 53.57 -25.22 46.08
N LEU A 9 53.52 -26.48 46.51
CA LEU A 9 53.59 -26.87 47.93
C LEU A 9 55.04 -26.86 48.40
N ALA A 10 55.32 -26.19 49.52
CA ALA A 10 56.65 -26.12 50.11
C ALA A 10 56.97 -27.39 50.93
N THR A 11 58.00 -28.14 50.54
CA THR A 11 58.49 -29.32 51.27
C THR A 11 59.32 -28.90 52.48
N ARG A 12 58.81 -29.18 53.69
CA ARG A 12 59.46 -28.81 54.95
C ARG A 12 60.46 -29.88 55.38
N THR A 13 61.75 -29.67 55.13
CA THR A 13 62.81 -30.60 55.53
C THR A 13 62.99 -30.63 57.04
N TRP A 14 62.90 -31.82 57.64
CA TRP A 14 63.20 -32.02 59.06
C TRP A 14 64.70 -32.21 59.25
N LYS A 15 65.36 -31.26 59.92
CA LYS A 15 66.70 -31.49 60.48
C LYS A 15 66.56 -32.50 61.61
N HIS A 16 67.41 -33.53 61.61
CA HIS A 16 67.55 -34.40 62.79
C HIS A 16 68.16 -33.58 63.93
N SER A 17 67.75 -33.89 65.16
CA SER A 17 68.16 -33.14 66.35
C SER A 17 69.41 -33.75 66.97
N SER A 18 70.37 -32.92 67.38
CA SER A 18 71.64 -33.32 67.97
C SER A 18 71.49 -33.74 69.44
N PHE A 19 70.62 -34.73 69.71
CA PHE A 19 70.36 -35.20 71.07
C PHE A 19 71.12 -36.50 71.39
N ASP A 20 71.34 -37.35 70.39
CA ASP A 20 72.13 -38.58 70.54
C ASP A 20 73.63 -38.27 70.77
N ASP A 21 74.16 -37.22 70.12
CA ASP A 21 75.58 -36.81 70.19
C ASP A 21 76.07 -36.51 71.62
N ASP A 22 75.20 -36.06 72.53
CA ASP A 22 75.60 -35.73 73.91
C ASP A 22 75.47 -36.91 74.88
N LEU A 23 74.63 -37.91 74.56
CA LEU A 23 74.47 -39.11 75.40
C LEU A 23 75.70 -40.03 75.33
N GLU A 24 76.33 -40.16 74.16
CA GLU A 24 77.56 -40.95 74.00
C GLU A 24 78.73 -40.33 74.80
N LYS A 25 78.87 -39.00 74.83
CA LYS A 25 79.93 -38.32 75.59
C LYS A 25 79.79 -38.48 77.10
N GLU A 26 78.57 -38.56 77.62
CA GLU A 26 78.33 -38.74 79.06
C GLU A 26 78.64 -40.20 79.50
N LEU A 27 78.40 -41.17 78.60
CA LEU A 27 78.81 -42.57 78.78
C LEU A 27 80.33 -42.77 78.72
N GLU A 28 81.03 -42.18 77.74
CA GLU A 28 82.51 -42.24 77.68
C GLU A 28 83.16 -41.66 78.94
N ARG A 29 82.55 -40.64 79.53
CA ARG A 29 83.06 -39.96 80.72
C ARG A 29 82.96 -40.82 81.98
N LEU A 30 81.82 -41.51 82.17
CA LEU A 30 81.61 -42.43 83.30
C LEU A 30 82.60 -43.60 83.28
N ILE A 31 82.85 -44.18 82.11
CA ILE A 31 83.76 -45.33 81.95
C ILE A 31 85.21 -44.95 82.31
N PHE A 32 85.64 -43.71 82.07
CA PHE A 32 86.99 -43.25 82.38
C PHE A 32 87.23 -42.82 83.84
N GLU A 33 86.18 -42.63 84.64
CA GLU A 33 86.30 -42.12 86.02
C GLU A 33 86.30 -43.25 87.07
N GLU A 34 85.87 -44.47 86.70
CA GLU A 34 85.81 -45.64 87.59
C GLU A 34 87.19 -46.32 87.81
N ASP A 35 88.06 -46.37 86.78
CA ASP A 35 89.41 -46.98 86.82
C ASP A 35 90.43 -46.24 87.72
N ALA A 36 90.07 -45.09 88.29
CA ALA A 36 91.02 -44.13 88.86
C ALA A 36 91.28 -44.25 90.38
N THR A 37 90.56 -45.11 91.12
CA THR A 37 90.49 -45.00 92.61
C THR A 37 90.75 -46.26 93.45
N GLU A 38 91.13 -47.41 92.88
CA GLU A 38 91.55 -48.56 93.69
C GLU A 38 92.98 -48.40 94.25
N LYS A 39 93.06 -47.98 95.52
CA LYS A 39 94.32 -47.87 96.27
C LYS A 39 94.20 -48.53 97.66
N PRO A 40 94.53 -49.82 97.80
CA PRO A 40 94.39 -50.53 99.08
C PRO A 40 95.39 -49.99 100.12
N ALA A 41 94.85 -49.49 101.23
CA ALA A 41 95.62 -49.04 102.39
C ALA A 41 95.44 -50.03 103.55
N GLU A 42 96.29 -51.06 103.58
CA GLU A 42 96.37 -51.99 104.71
C GLU A 42 96.88 -51.26 105.97
N ALA A 43 96.12 -51.27 107.06
CA ALA A 43 96.56 -50.73 108.35
C ALA A 43 95.82 -51.31 109.56
N SER A 44 96.58 -51.55 110.63
CA SER A 44 96.14 -51.74 112.03
C SER A 44 95.13 -52.85 112.35
N GLU A 45 95.65 -54.02 112.68
CA GLU A 45 95.11 -54.84 113.77
C GLU A 45 95.11 -54.02 115.09
N ALA A 46 94.05 -54.10 115.92
CA ALA A 46 94.12 -53.92 117.37
C ALA A 46 92.79 -54.19 118.09
N SER A 47 92.86 -54.72 119.32
CA SER A 47 91.86 -54.57 120.40
C SER A 47 90.45 -55.14 120.16
N GLU A 48 90.29 -56.47 120.25
CA GLU A 48 89.00 -57.11 120.54
C GLU A 48 88.52 -56.78 121.98
N PRO A 49 87.29 -56.28 122.19
CA PRO A 49 86.70 -56.11 123.52
C PRO A 49 85.51 -57.06 123.72
N ALA A 50 85.76 -58.24 124.30
CA ALA A 50 84.73 -59.19 124.78
C ALA A 50 83.52 -59.38 123.83
N GLY A 51 83.81 -59.63 122.55
CA GLY A 51 82.82 -59.57 121.46
C GLY A 51 81.68 -60.58 121.58
N LYS A 52 80.54 -60.23 120.96
CA LYS A 52 79.44 -61.16 120.70
C LYS A 52 79.99 -62.42 120.03
N THR A 53 79.49 -63.60 120.39
CA THR A 53 79.94 -64.83 119.73
C THR A 53 79.67 -64.73 118.22
N ARG A 54 80.58 -65.27 117.39
CA ARG A 54 80.49 -65.15 115.91
C ARG A 54 79.12 -65.58 115.33
N MET A 55 78.44 -66.50 116.00
CA MET A 55 77.07 -66.93 115.69
C MET A 55 76.04 -65.79 115.83
N GLN A 56 76.11 -64.99 116.89
CA GLN A 56 75.21 -63.86 117.13
C GLN A 56 75.44 -62.72 116.13
N VAL A 57 76.68 -62.48 115.70
CA VAL A 57 76.99 -61.49 114.65
C VAL A 57 76.35 -61.93 113.33
N LEU A 58 76.48 -63.19 112.94
CA LEU A 58 75.84 -63.75 111.74
C LEU A 58 74.31 -63.72 111.81
N GLU A 59 73.72 -63.88 113.00
CA GLU A 59 72.26 -63.79 113.20
C GLU A 59 71.76 -62.33 113.08
N GLU A 60 72.51 -61.36 113.63
CA GLU A 60 72.24 -59.92 113.46
C GLU A 60 72.43 -59.47 111.99
N GLU A 61 73.45 -59.97 111.29
CA GLU A 61 73.66 -59.74 109.85
C GLU A 61 72.51 -60.31 109.01
N GLN A 62 72.04 -61.53 109.28
CA GLN A 62 70.90 -62.12 108.58
C GLN A 62 69.59 -61.37 108.87
N ALA A 63 69.39 -60.90 110.11
CA ALA A 63 68.25 -60.06 110.45
C ALA A 63 68.27 -58.71 109.71
N MET A 64 69.44 -58.06 109.63
CA MET A 64 69.63 -56.81 108.89
C MET A 64 69.42 -56.99 107.39
N LEU A 65 70.02 -58.03 106.78
CA LEU A 65 69.83 -58.36 105.37
C LEU A 65 68.36 -58.63 105.03
N LYS A 66 67.64 -59.33 105.92
CA LYS A 66 66.20 -59.56 105.75
C LYS A 66 65.39 -58.26 105.83
N GLN A 67 65.68 -57.37 106.78
CA GLN A 67 65.02 -56.06 106.88
C GLN A 67 65.28 -55.20 105.64
N LEU A 68 66.54 -55.13 105.17
CA LEU A 68 66.90 -54.41 103.94
C LEU A 68 66.19 -54.99 102.70
N TYR A 69 66.04 -56.31 102.62
CA TYR A 69 65.30 -56.96 101.54
C TYR A 69 63.80 -56.65 101.58
N GLU A 70 63.16 -56.74 102.76
CA GLU A 70 61.74 -56.41 102.93
C GLU A 70 61.47 -54.92 102.70
N GLU A 71 62.38 -54.02 103.09
CA GLU A 71 62.28 -52.59 102.80
C GLU A 71 62.48 -52.29 101.30
N ALA A 72 63.51 -52.84 100.66
CA ALA A 72 63.76 -52.66 99.23
C ALA A 72 62.58 -53.16 98.38
N TYR A 73 62.00 -54.31 98.74
CA TYR A 73 60.79 -54.84 98.11
C TYR A 73 59.58 -53.90 98.32
N SER A 74 59.42 -53.36 99.53
CA SER A 74 58.34 -52.42 99.85
C SER A 74 58.46 -51.10 99.09
N ARG A 75 59.66 -50.52 99.00
CA ARG A 75 59.93 -49.31 98.19
C ARG A 75 59.65 -49.55 96.70
N LEU A 76 60.08 -50.69 96.15
CA LEU A 76 59.81 -51.06 94.75
C LEU A 76 58.31 -51.28 94.48
N ALA A 77 57.57 -51.83 95.45
CA ALA A 77 56.12 -51.98 95.36
C ALA A 77 55.39 -50.62 95.40
N GLN A 78 55.83 -49.69 96.25
CA GLN A 78 55.31 -48.31 96.30
C GLN A 78 55.57 -47.57 94.98
N GLN A 79 56.82 -47.57 94.49
CA GLN A 79 57.20 -46.91 93.23
C GLN A 79 56.39 -47.43 92.03
N LYS A 80 56.15 -48.75 91.93
CA LYS A 80 55.29 -49.33 90.89
C LYS A 80 53.83 -48.92 91.01
N LEU A 81 53.33 -48.73 92.23
CA LEU A 81 51.96 -48.31 92.50
C LEU A 81 51.75 -46.80 92.27
N GLU A 82 52.80 -45.99 92.44
CA GLU A 82 52.81 -44.55 92.11
C GLU A 82 52.89 -44.32 90.60
N ALA A 83 53.81 -45.01 89.90
CA ALA A 83 53.85 -45.00 88.44
C ALA A 83 52.52 -45.47 87.80
N LEU A 84 51.81 -46.41 88.44
CA LEU A 84 50.46 -46.86 88.03
C LEU A 84 49.33 -45.88 88.35
N LYS A 85 49.55 -44.84 89.17
CA LYS A 85 48.64 -43.70 89.35
C LYS A 85 48.94 -42.62 88.32
N GLU A 86 50.19 -42.18 88.24
CA GLU A 86 50.65 -41.16 87.29
C GLU A 86 50.34 -41.55 85.84
N GLY A 87 50.56 -42.82 85.47
CA GLY A 87 50.20 -43.36 84.15
C GLY A 87 48.70 -43.45 83.87
N LYS A 88 47.84 -43.41 84.90
CA LYS A 88 46.37 -43.32 84.73
C LYS A 88 45.91 -41.87 84.65
N ASP A 89 46.45 -41.00 85.48
CA ASP A 89 46.04 -39.59 85.53
C ASP A 89 46.49 -38.85 84.26
N THR A 90 47.68 -39.16 83.74
CA THR A 90 48.14 -38.69 82.42
C THR A 90 47.28 -39.23 81.27
N ALA A 91 46.94 -40.52 81.27
CA ALA A 91 46.06 -41.12 80.26
C ALA A 91 44.64 -40.55 80.30
N ALA A 92 44.11 -40.23 81.49
CA ALA A 92 42.82 -39.57 81.67
C ALA A 92 42.86 -38.14 81.14
N ALA A 93 43.89 -37.36 81.45
CA ALA A 93 44.07 -36.00 80.95
C ALA A 93 44.23 -35.95 79.41
N GLU A 94 44.96 -36.89 78.82
CA GLU A 94 45.01 -37.05 77.36
C GLU A 94 43.64 -37.38 76.75
N ALA A 95 42.89 -38.30 77.37
CA ALA A 95 41.56 -38.68 76.90
C ALA A 95 40.56 -37.53 76.98
N GLU A 96 40.60 -36.71 78.03
CA GLU A 96 39.79 -35.51 78.13
C GLU A 96 40.19 -34.46 77.08
N LYS A 97 41.49 -34.17 76.93
CA LYS A 97 41.98 -33.22 75.93
C LYS A 97 41.57 -33.62 74.50
N LYS A 98 41.59 -34.92 74.18
CA LYS A 98 41.12 -35.47 72.90
C LYS A 98 39.59 -35.31 72.73
N ARG A 99 38.80 -35.49 73.79
CA ARG A 99 37.34 -35.23 73.77
C ARG A 99 37.00 -33.75 73.58
N GLN A 100 37.70 -32.86 74.28
CA GLN A 100 37.51 -31.41 74.13
C GLN A 100 37.84 -30.95 72.71
N ALA A 101 38.95 -31.44 72.13
CA ALA A 101 39.31 -31.16 70.74
C ALA A 101 38.21 -31.63 69.74
N ALA A 102 37.77 -32.88 69.85
CA ALA A 102 36.71 -33.43 68.99
C ALA A 102 35.38 -32.64 69.10
N ALA A 103 35.00 -32.23 70.31
CA ALA A 103 33.81 -31.40 70.52
C ALA A 103 33.93 -30.03 69.83
N THR A 104 35.10 -29.38 69.88
CA THR A 104 35.33 -28.12 69.15
C THR A 104 35.36 -28.30 67.63
N GLU A 105 35.81 -29.45 67.13
CA GLU A 105 35.80 -29.77 65.70
C GLU A 105 34.38 -30.01 65.18
N GLU A 106 33.55 -30.76 65.91
CA GLU A 106 32.12 -30.92 65.60
C GLU A 106 31.36 -29.58 65.57
N GLU A 107 31.64 -28.68 66.52
CA GLU A 107 30.99 -27.36 66.56
C GLU A 107 31.45 -26.47 65.38
N ALA A 108 32.73 -26.54 65.02
CA ALA A 108 33.27 -25.86 63.85
C ALA A 108 32.69 -26.42 62.54
N GLU A 109 32.49 -27.73 62.42
CA GLU A 109 31.85 -28.33 61.24
C GLU A 109 30.38 -27.93 61.13
N LYS A 110 29.61 -28.00 62.22
CA LYS A 110 28.19 -27.56 62.24
C LYS A 110 28.05 -26.10 61.81
N LYS A 111 28.97 -25.22 62.24
CA LYS A 111 29.04 -23.82 61.79
C LYS A 111 29.38 -23.67 60.31
N ARG A 112 30.30 -24.48 59.76
CA ARG A 112 30.61 -24.52 58.32
C ARG A 112 29.43 -25.01 57.48
N GLN A 113 28.75 -26.07 57.91
CA GLN A 113 27.57 -26.61 57.23
C GLN A 113 26.42 -25.58 57.21
N ALA A 114 26.16 -24.90 58.34
CA ALA A 114 25.16 -23.83 58.42
C ALA A 114 25.48 -22.64 57.49
N ALA A 115 26.73 -22.17 57.46
CA ALA A 115 27.15 -21.09 56.58
C ALA A 115 27.02 -21.47 55.08
N ALA A 116 27.39 -22.71 54.72
CA ALA A 116 27.25 -23.22 53.36
C ALA A 116 25.77 -23.34 52.93
N ALA A 117 24.87 -23.72 53.86
CA ALA A 117 23.44 -23.74 53.60
C ALA A 117 22.87 -22.33 53.36
N GLU A 118 23.25 -21.35 54.18
CA GLU A 118 22.84 -19.95 54.02
C GLU A 118 23.36 -19.33 52.71
N GLU A 119 24.59 -19.65 52.29
CA GLU A 119 25.14 -19.22 51.00
C GLU A 119 24.39 -19.87 49.81
N ALA A 120 24.02 -21.15 49.93
CA ALA A 120 23.23 -21.85 48.91
C ALA A 120 21.80 -21.30 48.80
N GLU A 121 21.18 -20.92 49.91
CA GLU A 121 19.87 -20.25 49.91
C GLU A 121 19.94 -18.86 49.26
N LYS A 122 20.94 -18.05 49.62
CA LYS A 122 21.20 -16.73 48.99
C LYS A 122 21.38 -16.85 47.48
N LYS A 123 22.12 -17.85 46.99
CA LYS A 123 22.28 -18.12 45.55
C LYS A 123 20.94 -18.45 44.88
N ARG A 124 20.15 -19.36 45.47
CA ARG A 124 18.81 -19.71 44.95
C ARG A 124 17.87 -18.52 44.89
N LEU A 125 17.89 -17.62 45.88
CA LEU A 125 17.08 -16.41 45.88
C LEU A 125 17.51 -15.43 44.77
N VAL A 126 18.81 -15.26 44.52
CA VAL A 126 19.32 -14.44 43.41
C VAL A 126 18.94 -15.04 42.05
N GLU A 127 19.08 -16.36 41.87
CA GLU A 127 18.67 -17.08 40.66
C GLU A 127 17.15 -16.97 40.42
N ALA A 128 16.33 -17.10 41.47
CA ALA A 128 14.87 -16.96 41.37
C ALA A 128 14.44 -15.53 40.99
N LEU A 129 15.08 -14.50 41.56
CA LEU A 129 14.83 -13.11 41.19
C LEU A 129 15.25 -12.81 39.74
N ALA A 130 16.41 -13.30 39.31
CA ALA A 130 16.87 -13.15 37.91
C ALA A 130 15.94 -13.87 36.93
N ALA A 131 15.42 -15.05 37.28
CA ALA A 131 14.43 -15.77 36.47
C ALA A 131 13.10 -15.00 36.37
N ALA A 132 12.59 -14.46 37.48
CA ALA A 132 11.36 -13.66 37.50
C ALA A 132 11.48 -12.34 36.71
N GLU A 133 12.63 -11.67 36.78
CA GLU A 133 12.90 -10.48 35.96
C GLU A 133 13.01 -10.83 34.46
N ALA A 134 13.68 -11.94 34.13
CA ALA A 134 13.75 -12.44 32.75
C ALA A 134 12.37 -12.81 32.19
N GLU A 135 11.48 -13.39 33.00
CA GLU A 135 10.10 -13.67 32.58
C GLU A 135 9.30 -12.38 32.38
N LYS A 136 9.35 -11.44 33.34
CA LYS A 136 8.69 -10.13 33.23
C LYS A 136 9.12 -9.37 31.96
N ASN A 137 10.41 -9.42 31.63
CA ASN A 137 10.95 -8.81 30.41
C ASN A 137 10.47 -9.51 29.13
N ARG A 138 10.32 -10.85 29.14
CA ARG A 138 9.69 -11.59 28.02
C ARG A 138 8.22 -11.23 27.85
N GLN A 139 7.45 -11.15 28.94
CA GLN A 139 6.04 -10.76 28.90
C GLN A 139 5.87 -9.32 28.36
N ALA A 140 6.71 -8.38 28.81
CA ALA A 140 6.71 -7.00 28.31
C ALA A 140 7.07 -6.90 26.81
N ALA A 141 8.07 -7.67 26.35
CA ALA A 141 8.44 -7.73 24.93
C ALA A 141 7.30 -8.29 24.06
N ALA A 142 6.64 -9.37 24.51
CA ALA A 142 5.50 -9.97 23.81
C ALA A 142 4.30 -9.00 23.72
N ALA A 143 4.02 -8.25 24.79
CA ALA A 143 2.98 -7.22 24.79
C ALA A 143 3.29 -6.09 23.79
N ALA A 144 4.54 -5.60 23.77
CA ALA A 144 4.98 -4.57 22.83
C ALA A 144 4.96 -5.03 21.36
N GLU A 145 5.19 -6.32 21.07
CA GLU A 145 4.96 -6.86 19.74
C GLU A 145 3.47 -6.94 19.36
N ALA A 146 2.60 -7.36 20.29
CA ALA A 146 1.17 -7.42 20.04
C ALA A 146 0.57 -6.02 19.78
N GLU A 147 1.05 -5.00 20.49
CA GLU A 147 0.69 -3.60 20.24
C GLU A 147 1.18 -3.12 18.87
N LYS A 148 2.44 -3.37 18.50
CA LYS A 148 2.97 -3.05 17.16
C LYS A 148 2.15 -3.70 16.04
N LYS A 149 1.76 -4.97 16.19
CA LYS A 149 0.92 -5.69 15.21
C LYS A 149 -0.45 -5.02 15.06
N ARG A 150 -1.13 -4.71 16.17
CA ARG A 150 -2.40 -3.96 16.16
C ARG A 150 -2.30 -2.57 15.53
N LEU A 151 -1.20 -1.85 15.75
CA LEU A 151 -0.99 -0.54 15.13
C LEU A 151 -0.78 -0.64 13.62
N VAL A 152 -0.06 -1.66 13.13
CA VAL A 152 0.09 -1.93 11.70
C VAL A 152 -1.25 -2.33 11.06
N GLU A 153 -2.02 -3.19 11.71
CA GLU A 153 -3.36 -3.59 11.26
C GLU A 153 -4.33 -2.40 11.19
N ALA A 154 -4.31 -1.52 12.21
CA ALA A 154 -5.13 -0.32 12.25
C ALA A 154 -4.76 0.70 11.14
N LEU A 155 -3.46 0.88 10.87
CA LEU A 155 -3.00 1.73 9.77
C LEU A 155 -3.40 1.16 8.40
N ALA A 156 -3.26 -0.15 8.19
CA ALA A 156 -3.68 -0.81 6.96
C ALA A 156 -5.21 -0.73 6.75
N ALA A 157 -6.01 -0.84 7.82
CA ALA A 157 -7.45 -0.66 7.77
C ALA A 157 -7.83 0.79 7.40
N ALA A 158 -7.18 1.80 8.00
CA ALA A 158 -7.42 3.21 7.69
C ALA A 158 -7.02 3.58 6.25
N GLU A 159 -5.92 3.02 5.72
CA GLU A 159 -5.53 3.20 4.33
C GLU A 159 -6.52 2.52 3.37
N ALA A 160 -6.98 1.31 3.69
CA ALA A 160 -8.02 0.62 2.92
C ALA A 160 -9.36 1.39 2.91
N GLU A 161 -9.75 2.02 4.03
CA GLU A 161 -10.93 2.88 4.08
C GLU A 161 -10.75 4.14 3.22
N LYS A 162 -9.63 4.84 3.37
CA LYS A 162 -9.30 6.03 2.56
C LYS A 162 -9.33 5.72 1.06
N ASN A 163 -8.82 4.56 0.65
CA ASN A 163 -8.85 4.11 -0.74
C ASN A 163 -10.27 3.78 -1.22
N ARG A 164 -11.15 3.23 -0.37
CA ARG A 164 -12.59 3.06 -0.69
C ARG A 164 -13.31 4.40 -0.84
N GLN A 165 -13.06 5.36 0.06
CA GLN A 165 -13.64 6.71 -0.02
C GLN A 165 -13.19 7.43 -1.31
N ALA A 166 -11.91 7.34 -1.67
CA ALA A 166 -11.37 7.90 -2.90
C ALA A 166 -11.97 7.25 -4.16
N ALA A 167 -12.15 5.93 -4.18
CA ALA A 167 -12.79 5.21 -5.27
C ALA A 167 -14.26 5.64 -5.45
N ALA A 168 -15.03 5.74 -4.36
CA ALA A 168 -16.42 6.19 -4.39
C ALA A 168 -16.55 7.65 -4.88
N ALA A 169 -15.63 8.54 -4.47
CA ALA A 169 -15.59 9.91 -4.95
C ALA A 169 -15.32 9.98 -6.47
N ALA A 170 -14.36 9.19 -6.96
CA ALA A 170 -14.02 9.12 -8.38
C ALA A 170 -15.15 8.50 -9.24
N GLU A 171 -15.94 7.57 -8.68
CA GLU A 171 -17.13 7.05 -9.35
C GLU A 171 -18.25 8.11 -9.41
N ALA A 172 -18.52 8.79 -8.30
CA ALA A 172 -19.51 9.87 -8.25
C ALA A 172 -19.15 11.02 -9.20
N GLU A 173 -17.86 11.33 -9.39
CA GLU A 173 -17.41 12.29 -10.39
C GLU A 173 -17.69 11.80 -11.82
N LYS A 174 -17.36 10.55 -12.15
CA LYS A 174 -17.69 9.96 -13.47
C LYS A 174 -19.19 9.98 -13.76
N GLN A 175 -20.02 9.67 -12.77
CA GLN A 175 -21.49 9.74 -12.90
C GLN A 175 -21.96 11.18 -13.19
N ARG A 176 -21.38 12.20 -12.53
CA ARG A 176 -21.66 13.61 -12.81
C ARG A 176 -21.21 14.04 -14.20
N GLN A 177 -20.02 13.64 -14.64
CA GLN A 177 -19.51 13.92 -15.98
C GLN A 177 -20.41 13.27 -17.06
N ALA A 178 -20.84 12.03 -16.86
CA ALA A 178 -21.77 11.33 -17.76
C ALA A 178 -23.15 12.01 -17.83
N ALA A 179 -23.69 12.46 -16.69
CA ALA A 179 -24.94 13.20 -16.64
C ALA A 179 -24.86 14.55 -17.39
N ALA A 180 -23.77 15.30 -17.20
CA ALA A 180 -23.53 16.57 -17.92
C ALA A 180 -23.40 16.36 -19.43
N ALA A 181 -22.71 15.30 -19.88
CA ALA A 181 -22.60 14.95 -21.29
C ALA A 181 -23.95 14.53 -21.90
N ALA A 182 -24.80 13.84 -21.13
CA ALA A 182 -26.15 13.50 -21.55
C ALA A 182 -27.04 14.75 -21.70
N GLU A 183 -26.96 15.70 -20.77
CA GLU A 183 -27.69 16.97 -20.85
C GLU A 183 -27.22 17.82 -22.05
N GLU A 184 -25.91 17.89 -22.30
CA GLU A 184 -25.37 18.59 -23.47
C GLU A 184 -25.84 17.95 -24.80
N ALA A 185 -25.90 16.62 -24.84
CA ALA A 185 -26.43 15.88 -25.99
C ALA A 185 -27.95 16.11 -26.19
N GLU A 186 -28.72 16.26 -25.11
CA GLU A 186 -30.14 16.62 -25.20
C GLU A 186 -30.32 18.06 -25.71
N ARG A 187 -29.61 19.04 -25.12
CA ARG A 187 -29.63 20.44 -25.58
C ARG A 187 -29.28 20.56 -27.07
N LYS A 188 -28.30 19.78 -27.56
CA LYS A 188 -27.96 19.68 -28.99
C LYS A 188 -29.10 19.12 -29.84
N ARG A 189 -29.82 18.09 -29.37
CA ARG A 189 -31.02 17.56 -30.05
C ARG A 189 -32.16 18.56 -30.09
N GLN A 190 -32.44 19.26 -28.98
CA GLN A 190 -33.47 20.30 -28.91
C GLN A 190 -33.15 21.46 -29.88
N ALA A 191 -31.90 21.92 -29.92
CA ALA A 191 -31.45 22.96 -30.84
C ALA A 191 -31.56 22.53 -32.32
N ALA A 192 -31.20 21.28 -32.65
CA ALA A 192 -31.36 20.74 -34.00
C ALA A 192 -32.84 20.63 -34.42
N ALA A 193 -33.73 20.22 -33.51
CA ALA A 193 -35.17 20.16 -33.75
C ALA A 193 -35.77 21.57 -33.97
N ALA A 194 -35.35 22.56 -33.20
CA ALA A 194 -35.77 23.95 -33.37
C ALA A 194 -35.32 24.52 -34.73
N ALA A 195 -34.07 24.26 -35.14
CA ALA A 195 -33.56 24.67 -36.45
C ALA A 195 -34.33 24.00 -37.61
N ALA A 196 -34.66 22.71 -37.49
CA ALA A 196 -35.47 22.00 -38.49
C ALA A 196 -36.91 22.56 -38.58
N ALA A 197 -37.52 22.94 -37.46
CA ALA A 197 -38.83 23.58 -37.45
C ALA A 197 -38.82 24.96 -38.13
N GLU A 198 -37.79 25.77 -37.88
CA GLU A 198 -37.65 27.11 -38.48
C GLU A 198 -37.34 27.04 -40.00
N GLU A 199 -36.60 26.02 -40.44
CA GLU A 199 -36.37 25.74 -41.87
C GLU A 199 -37.63 25.20 -42.58
N ALA A 200 -38.44 24.39 -41.90
CA ALA A 200 -39.76 23.97 -42.37
C ALA A 200 -40.74 25.15 -42.46
N GLU A 201 -40.73 26.08 -41.50
CA GLU A 201 -41.58 27.28 -41.56
C GLU A 201 -41.17 28.19 -42.72
N LYS A 202 -39.87 28.38 -42.95
CA LYS A 202 -39.33 29.11 -44.13
C LYS A 202 -39.81 28.49 -45.44
N LYS A 203 -39.77 27.16 -45.57
CA LYS A 203 -40.31 26.43 -46.72
C LYS A 203 -41.81 26.64 -46.90
N SER A 204 -42.58 26.60 -45.81
CA SER A 204 -44.03 26.87 -45.83
C SER A 204 -44.35 28.31 -46.27
N ARG A 205 -43.67 29.31 -45.71
CA ARG A 205 -43.80 30.73 -46.10
C ARG A 205 -43.44 30.95 -47.58
N ALA A 206 -42.36 30.30 -48.07
CA ALA A 206 -41.96 30.38 -49.48
C ALA A 206 -42.99 29.72 -50.42
N ALA A 207 -43.55 28.57 -50.04
CA ALA A 207 -44.61 27.90 -50.81
C ALA A 207 -45.90 28.75 -50.87
N ALA A 208 -46.30 29.36 -49.75
CA ALA A 208 -47.44 30.28 -49.71
C ALA A 208 -47.23 31.52 -50.59
N ALA A 209 -46.02 32.11 -50.58
CA ALA A 209 -45.66 33.23 -51.45
C ALA A 209 -45.71 32.85 -52.94
N ALA A 210 -45.19 31.66 -53.30
CA ALA A 210 -45.26 31.15 -54.66
C ALA A 210 -46.70 30.86 -55.12
N ALA A 211 -47.55 30.35 -54.24
CA ALA A 211 -48.98 30.15 -54.52
C ALA A 211 -49.70 31.48 -54.80
N ALA A 212 -49.47 32.51 -53.99
CA ALA A 212 -50.05 33.84 -54.19
C ALA A 212 -49.53 34.53 -55.47
N GLU A 213 -48.28 34.28 -55.86
CA GLU A 213 -47.69 34.82 -57.10
C GLU A 213 -48.25 34.09 -58.34
N ALA A 214 -48.48 32.78 -58.25
CA ALA A 214 -49.21 32.01 -59.26
C ALA A 214 -50.70 32.40 -59.35
N GLU A 215 -51.36 32.75 -58.25
CA GLU A 215 -52.73 33.26 -58.27
C GLU A 215 -52.81 34.63 -58.96
N LYS A 216 -51.91 35.57 -58.63
CA LYS A 216 -51.81 36.85 -59.34
C LYS A 216 -51.59 36.68 -60.84
N LYS A 217 -50.78 35.69 -61.25
CA LYS A 217 -50.60 35.34 -62.68
C LYS A 217 -51.89 34.81 -63.32
N ARG A 218 -52.69 34.00 -62.62
CA ARG A 218 -54.01 33.56 -63.09
C ARG A 218 -55.01 34.71 -63.21
N GLN A 219 -55.07 35.59 -62.21
CA GLN A 219 -55.94 36.78 -62.24
C GLN A 219 -55.55 37.72 -63.40
N ALA A 220 -54.25 37.96 -63.61
CA ALA A 220 -53.75 38.76 -64.73
C ALA A 220 -54.04 38.12 -66.10
N ALA A 221 -53.94 36.80 -66.22
CA ALA A 221 -54.28 36.07 -67.44
C ALA A 221 -55.80 36.15 -67.75
N ALA A 222 -56.66 35.99 -66.74
CA ALA A 222 -58.11 36.14 -66.89
C ALA A 222 -58.50 37.57 -67.32
N ALA A 223 -57.89 38.59 -66.71
CA ALA A 223 -58.11 39.99 -67.11
C ALA A 223 -57.60 40.29 -68.53
N ALA A 224 -56.53 39.62 -68.98
CA ALA A 224 -56.05 39.72 -70.36
C ALA A 224 -57.01 39.04 -71.36
N GLU A 225 -57.58 37.88 -71.00
CA GLU A 225 -58.61 37.19 -71.81
C GLU A 225 -59.90 38.01 -71.91
N GLU A 226 -60.33 38.65 -70.82
CA GLU A 226 -61.47 39.56 -70.82
C GLU A 226 -61.20 40.82 -71.66
N ALA A 227 -60.00 41.40 -71.57
CA ALA A 227 -59.58 42.51 -72.42
C ALA A 227 -59.50 42.11 -73.90
N GLU A 228 -59.12 40.87 -74.22
CA GLU A 228 -59.18 40.35 -75.60
C GLU A 228 -60.63 40.19 -76.08
N LYS A 229 -61.50 39.57 -75.29
CA LYS A 229 -62.94 39.44 -75.61
C LYS A 229 -63.60 40.80 -75.85
N ASN A 230 -63.29 41.80 -75.03
CA ASN A 230 -63.77 43.17 -75.24
C ASN A 230 -63.20 43.82 -76.51
N ARG A 231 -61.94 43.54 -76.90
CA ARG A 231 -61.38 43.97 -78.19
C ARG A 231 -62.04 43.25 -79.38
N GLN A 232 -62.30 41.95 -79.28
CA GLN A 232 -62.99 41.18 -80.32
C GLN A 232 -64.44 41.69 -80.48
N ALA A 233 -65.15 41.96 -79.39
CA ALA A 233 -66.49 42.55 -79.41
C ALA A 233 -66.50 43.97 -80.02
N ALA A 234 -65.54 44.83 -79.67
CA ALA A 234 -65.41 46.16 -80.25
C ALA A 234 -65.06 46.09 -81.75
N ALA A 235 -64.20 45.17 -82.18
CA ALA A 235 -63.88 44.95 -83.58
C ALA A 235 -65.09 44.42 -84.38
N ALA A 236 -65.89 43.52 -83.80
CA ALA A 236 -67.13 43.04 -84.41
C ALA A 236 -68.18 44.15 -84.53
N ALA A 237 -68.31 45.01 -83.52
CA ALA A 237 -69.18 46.19 -83.57
C ALA A 237 -68.75 47.19 -84.66
N ALA A 238 -67.45 47.48 -84.77
CA ALA A 238 -66.91 48.35 -85.82
C ALA A 238 -67.10 47.75 -87.23
N ALA A 239 -66.94 46.43 -87.39
CA ALA A 239 -67.21 45.75 -88.66
C ALA A 239 -68.71 45.79 -89.04
N ALA A 240 -69.61 45.66 -88.07
CA ALA A 240 -71.05 45.82 -88.28
C ALA A 240 -71.44 47.26 -88.63
N GLU A 241 -70.77 48.27 -88.04
CA GLU A 241 -70.94 49.67 -88.43
C GLU A 241 -70.42 49.94 -89.85
N GLU A 242 -69.26 49.40 -90.24
CA GLU A 242 -68.74 49.52 -91.61
C GLU A 242 -69.67 48.83 -92.63
N GLU A 243 -70.26 47.68 -92.29
CA GLU A 243 -71.27 47.02 -93.13
C GLU A 243 -72.57 47.85 -93.23
N ALA A 244 -73.02 48.46 -92.13
CA ALA A 244 -74.15 49.39 -92.13
C ALA A 244 -73.86 50.67 -92.92
N GLU A 245 -72.62 51.17 -92.89
CA GLU A 245 -72.20 52.32 -93.72
C GLU A 245 -72.13 51.93 -95.20
N LYS A 246 -71.60 50.75 -95.54
CA LYS A 246 -71.66 50.20 -96.90
C LYS A 246 -73.09 50.07 -97.41
N LYS A 247 -74.04 49.60 -96.58
CA LYS A 247 -75.47 49.55 -96.90
C LYS A 247 -76.07 50.95 -97.10
N ARG A 248 -75.72 51.94 -96.26
CA ARG A 248 -76.12 53.35 -96.44
C ARG A 248 -75.56 53.97 -97.72
N ARG A 249 -74.28 53.75 -98.03
CA ARG A 249 -73.63 54.21 -99.27
C ARG A 249 -74.23 53.53 -100.50
N ALA A 250 -74.58 52.24 -100.42
CA ALA A 250 -75.29 51.54 -101.48
C ALA A 250 -76.71 52.10 -101.71
N ALA A 251 -77.46 52.36 -100.64
CA ALA A 251 -78.79 52.97 -100.71
C ALA A 251 -78.73 54.40 -101.32
N ALA A 252 -77.78 55.22 -100.88
CA ALA A 252 -77.54 56.54 -101.47
C ALA A 252 -77.12 56.44 -102.94
N ALA A 253 -76.29 55.46 -103.32
CA ALA A 253 -75.91 55.22 -104.70
C ALA A 253 -77.10 54.74 -105.57
N THR A 254 -78.05 53.98 -105.01
CA THR A 254 -79.29 53.65 -105.72
C THR A 254 -80.22 54.85 -105.87
N GLU A 255 -80.34 55.72 -104.86
CA GLU A 255 -81.14 56.96 -104.94
C GLU A 255 -80.54 57.95 -105.96
N ASP A 256 -79.21 58.06 -106.00
CA ASP A 256 -78.49 58.88 -106.96
C ASP A 256 -78.53 58.27 -108.39
N ALA A 257 -78.57 56.94 -108.49
CA ALA A 257 -78.85 56.23 -109.74
C ALA A 257 -80.32 56.38 -110.19
N GLU A 258 -81.29 56.50 -109.28
CA GLU A 258 -82.68 56.81 -109.62
C GLU A 258 -82.85 58.27 -110.08
N LYS A 259 -82.19 59.22 -109.43
CA LYS A 259 -82.12 60.62 -109.91
C LYS A 259 -81.49 60.70 -111.29
N LYS A 260 -80.38 59.98 -111.52
CA LYS A 260 -79.74 59.84 -112.84
C LYS A 260 -80.60 59.07 -113.84
N ARG A 261 -81.45 58.12 -113.41
CA ARG A 261 -82.45 57.47 -114.27
C ARG A 261 -83.59 58.43 -114.63
N HIS A 262 -84.02 59.32 -113.74
CA HIS A 262 -85.05 60.31 -114.06
C HIS A 262 -84.54 61.39 -115.01
N THR A 263 -83.33 61.91 -114.83
CA THR A 263 -82.73 62.84 -115.81
C THR A 263 -82.43 62.12 -117.12
N ALA A 264 -81.82 60.93 -117.09
CA ALA A 264 -81.59 60.14 -118.30
C ALA A 264 -82.88 59.64 -118.95
N ALA A 265 -84.00 59.50 -118.25
CA ALA A 265 -85.30 59.19 -118.85
C ALA A 265 -85.91 60.42 -119.54
N ALA A 266 -85.83 61.60 -118.93
CA ALA A 266 -86.25 62.85 -119.57
C ALA A 266 -85.40 63.16 -120.82
N ASP A 267 -84.08 63.02 -120.71
CA ASP A 267 -83.18 63.15 -121.85
C ASP A 267 -83.36 62.00 -122.86
N ALA A 268 -83.63 60.76 -122.44
CA ALA A 268 -83.94 59.66 -123.37
C ALA A 268 -85.34 59.75 -124.00
N GLU A 269 -86.29 60.49 -123.42
CA GLU A 269 -87.58 60.77 -124.04
C GLU A 269 -87.43 61.86 -125.11
N LYS A 270 -86.74 62.95 -124.76
CA LYS A 270 -86.33 64.01 -125.69
C LYS A 270 -85.44 63.48 -126.82
N LYS A 271 -84.53 62.55 -126.49
CA LYS A 271 -83.69 61.83 -127.45
C LYS A 271 -84.44 60.70 -128.14
N ARG A 272 -85.54 60.14 -127.62
CA ARG A 272 -86.43 59.24 -128.38
C ARG A 272 -87.24 59.98 -129.43
N GLN A 273 -87.60 61.25 -129.19
CA GLN A 273 -88.21 62.09 -130.23
C GLN A 273 -87.19 62.36 -131.35
N ALA A 274 -85.97 62.80 -131.00
CA ALA A 274 -84.89 63.01 -131.97
C ALA A 274 -84.43 61.70 -132.66
N ASP A 275 -84.19 60.63 -131.91
CA ASP A 275 -83.79 59.32 -132.44
C ASP A 275 -84.95 58.63 -133.19
N ALA A 276 -86.22 58.98 -133.00
CA ALA A 276 -87.29 58.46 -133.88
C ALA A 276 -87.19 59.09 -135.28
N GLU A 277 -86.96 60.41 -135.36
CA GLU A 277 -86.68 61.10 -136.63
C GLU A 277 -85.36 60.61 -137.25
N ASP A 278 -84.32 60.43 -136.43
CA ASP A 278 -83.01 59.94 -136.87
C ASP A 278 -82.93 58.42 -137.06
N GLU A 279 -83.85 57.60 -136.56
CA GLU A 279 -83.94 56.15 -136.85
C GLU A 279 -84.83 55.88 -138.07
N ILE A 280 -85.80 56.75 -138.39
CA ILE A 280 -86.34 56.85 -139.75
C ILE A 280 -85.21 57.22 -140.75
N ARG A 281 -84.25 58.06 -140.33
CA ARG A 281 -83.06 58.39 -141.13
C ARG A 281 -81.96 57.31 -141.10
N ARG A 282 -81.82 56.53 -140.02
CA ARG A 282 -80.77 55.51 -139.83
C ARG A 282 -81.18 54.08 -140.12
N MET A 283 -82.45 53.70 -140.18
CA MET A 283 -82.83 52.41 -140.80
C MET A 283 -82.46 52.40 -142.29
N LYS A 284 -82.30 53.57 -142.92
CA LYS A 284 -81.68 53.76 -144.24
C LYS A 284 -80.15 53.60 -144.28
N GLN A 285 -79.46 53.51 -143.13
CA GLN A 285 -77.99 53.42 -143.04
C GLN A 285 -77.50 52.20 -142.24
N ARG A 286 -78.28 51.65 -141.31
CA ARG A 286 -77.95 50.45 -140.50
C ARG A 286 -78.04 49.12 -141.27
N LEU A 287 -78.23 49.18 -142.59
CA LEU A 287 -77.90 48.07 -143.48
C LEU A 287 -76.37 47.94 -143.71
N GLU A 288 -75.59 48.94 -143.31
CA GLU A 288 -74.15 49.08 -143.53
C GLU A 288 -73.36 48.98 -142.19
N GLU A 289 -72.73 47.80 -141.95
CA GLU A 289 -71.50 47.57 -141.13
C GLU A 289 -71.55 47.68 -139.56
N LEU A 290 -70.65 47.15 -138.68
CA LEU A 290 -70.01 45.79 -138.42
C LEU A 290 -68.98 45.81 -137.19
N THR A 291 -68.76 44.73 -136.38
CA THR A 291 -67.62 44.38 -135.40
C THR A 291 -67.35 45.19 -134.07
N GLY A 292 -66.47 44.90 -133.03
CA GLY A 292 -65.54 43.78 -132.55
C GLY A 292 -64.60 44.17 -131.31
N GLN A 293 -64.08 43.27 -130.38
CA GLN A 293 -63.41 43.65 -129.05
C GLN A 293 -62.59 42.59 -128.11
N THR A 294 -61.59 42.96 -127.21
CA THR A 294 -61.13 42.49 -125.75
C THR A 294 -59.99 41.42 -125.20
N ALA A 295 -59.31 41.53 -123.94
CA ALA A 295 -58.71 40.51 -122.84
C ALA A 295 -57.18 40.42 -122.13
N PRO A 296 -56.87 40.12 -120.76
CA PRO A 296 -55.47 39.89 -120.01
C PRO A 296 -55.18 39.11 -118.54
N THR A 297 -53.90 38.91 -117.94
CA THR A 297 -53.32 38.68 -116.43
C THR A 297 -52.39 37.40 -115.90
N LEU A 298 -51.81 37.03 -114.63
CA LEU A 298 -50.75 37.47 -113.52
C LEU A 298 -50.18 36.44 -112.29
N VAL A 299 -48.98 36.60 -111.55
CA VAL A 299 -48.46 36.33 -110.04
C VAL A 299 -47.57 35.11 -109.29
N THR A 300 -46.68 35.34 -108.19
CA THR A 300 -46.12 34.48 -106.93
C THR A 300 -44.54 34.04 -106.66
N GLY A 301 -43.74 33.55 -105.57
CA GLY A 301 -43.59 33.19 -104.03
C GLY A 301 -42.19 32.49 -103.38
N ASN A 302 -41.80 32.34 -102.01
CA ASN A 302 -40.51 31.64 -101.37
C ASN A 302 -40.21 31.38 -99.73
N PHE A 303 -39.13 30.66 -99.12
CA PHE A 303 -38.76 30.39 -97.59
C PHE A 303 -37.30 29.80 -96.97
N LYS A 304 -37.00 29.45 -95.61
CA LYS A 304 -35.62 29.10 -94.87
C LYS A 304 -35.44 28.36 -93.39
N ARG A 305 -34.24 27.83 -92.79
CA ARG A 305 -33.94 27.20 -91.33
C ARG A 305 -32.44 26.96 -90.62
N ALA A 306 -32.15 26.23 -89.43
CA ALA A 306 -30.84 26.11 -88.51
C ALA A 306 -30.44 24.85 -87.47
N HIS A 307 -29.42 24.86 -86.46
CA HIS A 307 -28.55 23.72 -85.75
C HIS A 307 -28.21 23.51 -84.13
N SER A 308 -27.20 22.64 -83.60
CA SER A 308 -26.81 22.15 -82.13
C SER A 308 -25.30 21.55 -81.88
N PRO A 309 -24.64 20.76 -80.87
CA PRO A 309 -24.76 20.08 -79.44
C PRO A 309 -23.44 19.90 -78.42
N LEU A 310 -23.30 18.99 -77.32
CA LEU A 310 -22.08 18.32 -76.51
C LEU A 310 -22.04 18.17 -74.86
N ARG A 311 -21.22 17.49 -73.90
CA ARG A 311 -20.11 16.37 -73.66
C ARG A 311 -19.85 15.54 -72.21
N PRO A 312 -18.74 15.49 -71.29
CA PRO A 312 -18.16 14.26 -70.47
C PRO A 312 -17.59 14.23 -68.90
N PRO A 313 -17.03 13.10 -68.25
CA PRO A 313 -16.53 12.84 -66.78
C PRO A 313 -15.06 12.19 -66.39
N THR A 314 -14.76 11.54 -65.18
CA THR A 314 -13.37 11.22 -64.53
C THR A 314 -13.00 9.82 -63.81
N THR A 315 -11.75 9.55 -63.25
CA THR A 315 -11.25 8.29 -62.50
C THR A 315 -9.93 8.42 -61.62
N SER A 316 -9.44 7.41 -60.82
CA SER A 316 -8.27 7.45 -59.85
C SER A 316 -7.40 6.14 -59.62
N ARG A 317 -6.21 6.19 -58.95
CA ARG A 317 -5.21 5.05 -58.73
C ARG A 317 -4.35 5.16 -57.42
N SER A 318 -3.78 4.04 -56.91
CA SER A 318 -2.85 3.93 -55.73
C SER A 318 -1.45 3.34 -56.04
N MET A 319 -0.52 3.27 -55.05
CA MET A 319 0.87 2.74 -55.16
C MET A 319 1.39 2.07 -53.87
N ASP A 320 2.34 1.13 -54.02
CA ASP A 320 3.02 0.38 -52.95
C ASP A 320 4.49 0.82 -52.71
N LEU A 321 5.07 0.49 -51.54
CA LEU A 321 6.42 0.90 -51.13
C LEU A 321 7.48 -0.24 -51.13
N SER A 322 8.70 0.14 -51.53
CA SER A 322 9.89 -0.70 -51.74
C SER A 322 10.38 -1.43 -50.47
N PRO A 323 10.92 -2.67 -50.56
CA PRO A 323 11.40 -3.44 -49.42
C PRO A 323 12.52 -2.76 -48.61
N LEU A 324 13.41 -1.99 -49.24
CA LEU A 324 14.51 -1.30 -48.54
C LEU A 324 13.97 -0.29 -47.50
N SER A 325 12.83 0.35 -47.80
CA SER A 325 12.13 1.26 -46.89
C SER A 325 11.49 0.55 -45.69
N LYS A 326 11.35 -0.78 -45.72
CA LYS A 326 10.82 -1.58 -44.61
C LYS A 326 11.93 -1.94 -43.63
N GLN A 327 13.13 -2.30 -44.14
CA GLN A 327 14.32 -2.54 -43.31
C GLN A 327 14.73 -1.30 -42.52
N LEU A 328 14.87 -0.14 -43.19
CA LEU A 328 15.24 1.11 -42.53
C LEU A 328 14.25 1.54 -41.43
N LYS A 329 12.96 1.23 -41.61
CA LYS A 329 11.92 1.47 -40.59
C LYS A 329 12.05 0.52 -39.40
N GLN A 330 12.39 -0.74 -39.64
CA GLN A 330 12.64 -1.73 -38.58
C GLN A 330 13.89 -1.37 -37.76
N GLU A 331 15.00 -1.00 -38.40
CA GLU A 331 16.24 -0.59 -37.72
C GLU A 331 15.99 0.60 -36.76
N HIS A 332 15.23 1.62 -37.21
CA HIS A 332 14.84 2.75 -36.36
C HIS A 332 13.90 2.33 -35.21
N GLU A 333 13.00 1.37 -35.41
CA GLU A 333 12.14 0.84 -34.34
C GLU A 333 12.93 0.02 -33.32
N GLU A 334 13.99 -0.67 -33.73
CA GLU A 334 14.91 -1.41 -32.86
C GLU A 334 15.87 -0.47 -32.10
N GLU A 335 16.39 0.59 -32.71
CA GLU A 335 17.19 1.62 -32.02
C GLU A 335 16.37 2.30 -30.90
N GLU A 336 15.15 2.75 -31.21
CA GLU A 336 14.25 3.34 -30.21
C GLU A 336 13.87 2.36 -29.10
N ARG A 337 13.79 1.06 -29.39
CA ARG A 337 13.57 0.01 -28.37
C ARG A 337 14.77 -0.09 -27.43
N LEU A 338 15.99 -0.24 -27.95
CA LEU A 338 17.23 -0.35 -27.15
C LEU A 338 17.44 0.90 -26.29
N LYS A 339 17.19 2.08 -26.84
CA LYS A 339 17.27 3.38 -26.15
C LYS A 339 16.32 3.47 -24.95
N ARG A 340 15.09 2.93 -25.07
CA ARG A 340 14.12 2.83 -23.96
C ARG A 340 14.56 1.79 -22.91
N GLU A 341 15.16 0.68 -23.35
CA GLU A 341 15.67 -0.36 -22.47
C GLU A 341 16.84 0.14 -21.61
N VAL A 342 17.83 0.81 -22.21
CA VAL A 342 18.95 1.46 -21.50
C VAL A 342 18.43 2.53 -20.52
N ALA A 343 17.47 3.36 -20.93
CA ALA A 343 16.87 4.36 -20.04
C ALA A 343 16.13 3.73 -18.84
N ASN A 344 15.52 2.55 -19.01
CA ASN A 344 14.87 1.83 -17.92
C ASN A 344 15.87 1.08 -17.02
N ALA A 345 16.95 0.53 -17.59
CA ALA A 345 18.06 -0.04 -16.82
C ALA A 345 18.73 1.02 -15.91
N GLN A 346 18.97 2.22 -16.43
CA GLN A 346 19.49 3.35 -15.64
C GLN A 346 18.56 3.77 -14.50
N LYS A 347 17.23 3.78 -14.72
CA LYS A 347 16.25 4.03 -13.66
C LYS A 347 16.28 2.94 -12.59
N LYS A 348 16.36 1.66 -12.99
CA LYS A 348 16.45 0.51 -12.07
C LYS A 348 17.71 0.59 -11.21
N ALA A 349 18.86 0.87 -11.80
CA ALA A 349 20.12 1.01 -11.07
C ALA A 349 20.08 2.15 -10.03
N LYS A 350 19.51 3.31 -10.38
CA LYS A 350 19.32 4.43 -9.43
C LYS A 350 18.34 4.09 -8.30
N LEU A 351 17.28 3.33 -8.58
CA LEU A 351 16.35 2.85 -7.55
C LEU A 351 17.05 1.90 -6.56
N GLU A 352 17.88 0.99 -7.08
CA GLU A 352 18.65 0.06 -6.26
C GLU A 352 19.73 0.78 -5.42
N GLU A 353 20.40 1.80 -5.96
CA GLU A 353 21.32 2.66 -5.21
C GLU A 353 20.61 3.35 -4.02
N ILE A 354 19.41 3.90 -4.24
CA ILE A 354 18.58 4.50 -3.18
C ILE A 354 18.18 3.46 -2.14
N GLN A 355 17.81 2.24 -2.55
CA GLN A 355 17.51 1.14 -1.61
C GLN A 355 18.73 0.75 -0.76
N ARG A 356 19.90 0.54 -1.37
CA ARG A 356 21.16 0.26 -0.66
C ARG A 356 21.52 1.38 0.32
N LYS A 357 21.33 2.65 -0.07
CA LYS A 357 21.56 3.82 0.80
C LYS A 357 20.59 3.89 1.99
N ASN A 358 19.32 3.57 1.77
CA ASN A 358 18.31 3.51 2.84
C ASN A 358 18.60 2.38 3.84
N GLU A 359 19.05 1.22 3.35
CA GLU A 359 19.42 0.10 4.22
C GLU A 359 20.70 0.40 5.02
N LEU A 360 21.70 1.05 4.41
CA LEU A 360 22.87 1.55 5.13
C LEU A 360 22.50 2.59 6.22
N MET A 361 21.47 3.42 6.00
CA MET A 361 20.97 4.32 7.05
C MET A 361 20.27 3.57 8.18
N ARG A 362 19.49 2.51 7.89
CA ARG A 362 18.91 1.63 8.92
C ARG A 362 19.98 0.96 9.77
N GLN A 363 21.00 0.38 9.13
CA GLN A 363 22.13 -0.25 9.82
C GLN A 363 22.87 0.74 10.73
N LYS A 364 23.09 1.98 10.28
CA LYS A 364 23.68 3.05 11.11
C LYS A 364 22.80 3.44 12.30
N LEU A 365 21.48 3.54 12.12
CA LEU A 365 20.54 3.80 13.22
C LEU A 365 20.54 2.65 14.24
N GLN A 366 20.60 1.40 13.78
CA GLN A 366 20.67 0.22 14.65
C GLN A 366 21.99 0.16 15.43
N ALA A 367 23.12 0.49 14.81
CA ALA A 367 24.42 0.57 15.49
C ALA A 367 24.41 1.64 16.61
N LEU A 368 23.91 2.84 16.32
CA LEU A 368 23.79 3.93 17.29
C LEU A 368 22.83 3.58 18.45
N GLN A 369 21.80 2.76 18.21
CA GLN A 369 20.94 2.24 19.28
C GLN A 369 21.66 1.20 20.15
N GLY A 370 22.56 0.39 19.57
CA GLY A 370 23.38 -0.58 20.30
C GLY A 370 24.41 0.07 21.23
N GLU A 371 25.17 1.06 20.75
CA GLU A 371 26.20 1.74 21.56
C GLU A 371 25.63 2.47 22.79
N ASN A 372 24.44 3.08 22.64
CA ASN A 372 23.73 3.72 23.75
C ASN A 372 23.19 2.71 24.80
N ALA A 373 22.99 1.44 24.44
CA ALA A 373 22.62 0.40 25.39
C ALA A 373 23.84 -0.10 26.20
N SER A 374 25.02 -0.17 25.58
CA SER A 374 26.22 -0.74 26.20
C SER A 374 27.04 0.24 27.05
N THR A 375 26.76 1.55 26.98
CA THR A 375 27.55 2.60 27.65
C THR A 375 27.00 3.01 29.02
N LYS A 376 25.84 2.49 29.45
CA LYS A 376 25.44 2.48 30.86
C LYS A 376 26.23 1.43 31.63
N GLY A 377 27.51 1.70 31.88
CA GLY A 377 28.27 0.98 32.90
C GLY A 377 27.59 1.11 34.27
N PRO A 378 27.76 0.14 35.18
CA PRO A 378 27.10 0.17 36.49
C PRO A 378 27.59 1.39 37.28
N THR A 379 26.70 2.38 37.48
CA THR A 379 26.98 3.53 38.32
C THR A 379 27.21 3.06 39.75
N ALA A 380 28.47 3.10 40.20
CA ALA A 380 28.86 2.71 41.53
C ALA A 380 28.02 3.48 42.57
N THR A 381 27.28 2.73 43.39
CA THR A 381 26.42 3.32 44.42
C THR A 381 27.29 3.89 45.52
N ALA A 382 27.53 5.21 45.48
CA ALA A 382 28.22 5.91 46.55
C ALA A 382 27.38 5.84 47.85
N PRO A 383 27.95 5.42 48.99
CA PRO A 383 27.22 5.33 50.25
C PRO A 383 26.83 6.73 50.74
N ASN A 384 25.54 6.93 51.04
CA ASN A 384 24.99 8.20 51.48
C ASN A 384 25.14 8.39 53.01
N PRO A 385 25.94 9.34 53.52
CA PRO A 385 26.31 9.40 54.94
C PRO A 385 25.62 10.56 55.69
N ALA A 386 24.28 10.55 55.77
CA ALA A 386 23.54 11.47 56.64
C ALA A 386 22.17 10.91 57.07
N SER A 387 22.09 10.40 58.30
CA SER A 387 20.81 10.15 58.99
C SER A 387 20.95 10.48 60.47
N ALA A 388 20.64 11.74 60.82
CA ALA A 388 20.62 12.25 62.18
C ALA A 388 19.71 13.49 62.27
N ALA A 389 19.15 13.71 63.46
CA ALA A 389 18.40 14.91 63.89
C ALA A 389 17.03 15.21 63.22
N ALA A 390 15.98 14.81 63.95
CA ALA A 390 14.88 15.67 64.42
C ALA A 390 13.78 16.20 63.47
N SER A 391 12.54 15.87 63.82
CA SER A 391 11.34 16.66 63.51
C SER A 391 11.34 18.00 64.27
N PRO A 392 10.51 18.98 63.85
CA PRO A 392 9.32 19.24 64.67
C PRO A 392 8.00 19.38 63.88
N ALA A 393 6.93 19.76 64.59
CA ALA A 393 5.52 19.72 64.21
C ALA A 393 5.07 20.84 63.21
N PRO A 394 3.85 20.79 62.64
CA PRO A 394 3.49 21.52 61.42
C PRO A 394 2.81 22.89 61.64
N ALA A 395 2.85 23.76 60.63
CA ALA A 395 2.06 25.00 60.59
C ALA A 395 1.65 25.42 59.16
N ALA A 396 0.32 25.42 58.92
CA ALA A 396 -0.46 26.34 58.06
C ALA A 396 -0.20 26.50 56.54
N ALA A 397 -1.23 27.08 55.89
CA ALA A 397 -1.24 27.75 54.57
C ALA A 397 -1.15 26.89 53.27
N SER A 398 -2.34 26.61 52.71
CA SER A 398 -2.59 26.50 51.27
C SER A 398 -2.34 27.88 50.57
N PRO A 399 -2.17 27.97 49.22
CA PRO A 399 -3.17 27.52 48.26
C PRO A 399 -2.66 26.77 47.01
N ALA A 400 -3.63 26.26 46.23
CA ALA A 400 -3.44 25.36 45.10
C ALA A 400 -2.86 26.00 43.81
N PRO A 401 -2.16 25.21 42.96
CA PRO A 401 -2.03 25.50 41.54
C PRO A 401 -3.35 25.22 40.80
N ALA A 402 -3.64 25.96 39.73
CA ALA A 402 -4.89 25.85 39.00
C ALA A 402 -5.02 24.54 38.21
N ALA A 403 -6.21 23.94 38.25
CA ALA A 403 -6.56 22.82 37.37
C ALA A 403 -6.80 23.31 35.94
N SER A 404 -6.13 22.69 34.96
CA SER A 404 -6.40 22.90 33.54
C SER A 404 -7.69 22.18 33.11
N PRO A 405 -8.57 22.81 32.31
CA PRO A 405 -9.85 22.22 31.95
C PRO A 405 -9.67 21.09 30.91
N THR A 406 -10.06 19.87 31.28
CA THR A 406 -10.25 18.77 30.32
C THR A 406 -11.41 19.09 29.36
N PRO A 407 -11.23 18.97 28.03
CA PRO A 407 -12.31 19.19 27.08
C PRO A 407 -13.35 18.07 27.18
N THR A 408 -14.62 18.45 27.38
CA THR A 408 -15.76 17.53 27.43
C THR A 408 -15.99 16.88 26.06
N PRO A 409 -16.12 15.55 25.95
CA PRO A 409 -16.54 14.92 24.69
C PRO A 409 -18.00 15.26 24.37
N PRO A 410 -18.38 15.43 23.10
CA PRO A 410 -19.75 15.77 22.72
C PRO A 410 -20.72 14.65 23.12
N GLN A 411 -21.81 15.05 23.78
CA GLN A 411 -22.85 14.15 24.28
C GLN A 411 -23.64 13.55 23.10
N ALA A 412 -23.63 12.22 22.98
CA ALA A 412 -24.43 11.54 21.96
C ALA A 412 -25.93 11.65 22.27
N PRO A 413 -26.80 11.91 21.27
CA PRO A 413 -28.24 11.98 21.49
C PRO A 413 -28.81 10.60 21.84
N SER A 414 -29.69 10.55 22.84
CA SER A 414 -30.38 9.34 23.25
C SER A 414 -31.25 8.78 22.11
N PRO A 415 -31.28 7.45 21.88
CA PRO A 415 -32.26 6.85 20.99
C PRO A 415 -33.65 6.95 21.64
N SER A 416 -34.58 7.64 20.98
CA SER A 416 -35.96 7.75 21.43
C SER A 416 -36.65 6.38 21.49
N GLU A 417 -37.50 6.18 22.50
CA GLU A 417 -38.39 5.03 22.57
C GLU A 417 -39.33 5.02 21.35
N SER A 418 -39.23 3.98 20.52
CA SER A 418 -40.18 3.70 19.45
C SER A 418 -41.01 2.48 19.83
N ALA A 419 -42.32 2.66 19.91
CA ALA A 419 -43.24 1.66 20.45
C ALA A 419 -43.31 0.39 19.59
N SER A 420 -43.49 -0.76 20.24
CA SER A 420 -43.81 -2.02 19.57
C SER A 420 -45.25 -2.01 19.02
N PRO A 421 -45.50 -2.51 17.81
CA PRO A 421 -46.78 -3.06 17.43
C PRO A 421 -46.75 -4.59 17.41
N THR A 422 -47.47 -5.22 18.35
CA THR A 422 -47.67 -6.67 18.36
C THR A 422 -48.71 -7.08 17.31
N VAL A 423 -48.31 -7.86 16.30
CA VAL A 423 -49.21 -8.62 15.41
C VAL A 423 -48.53 -9.93 14.96
N PRO A 424 -49.29 -10.99 14.62
CA PRO A 424 -48.88 -12.35 14.98
C PRO A 424 -48.36 -13.22 13.84
N ALA A 425 -47.89 -14.42 14.23
CA ALA A 425 -47.32 -15.43 13.35
C ALA A 425 -48.25 -15.86 12.20
N LYS A 426 -47.65 -16.11 11.03
CA LYS A 426 -48.24 -16.96 9.98
C LYS A 426 -47.13 -17.80 9.35
N ALA A 427 -47.32 -19.11 9.34
CA ALA A 427 -46.32 -20.05 8.83
C ALA A 427 -46.22 -20.01 7.30
N ALA A 428 -45.00 -20.09 6.77
CA ALA A 428 -44.72 -20.38 5.37
C ALA A 428 -43.53 -21.34 5.31
N VAL A 429 -43.72 -22.49 4.68
CA VAL A 429 -42.67 -23.49 4.45
C VAL A 429 -41.86 -23.09 3.22
N THR A 430 -40.55 -22.94 3.37
CA THR A 430 -39.60 -22.86 2.25
C THR A 430 -38.37 -23.72 2.54
N THR A 431 -37.89 -24.43 1.52
CA THR A 431 -36.82 -25.44 1.57
C THR A 431 -35.43 -24.88 1.86
N PRO A 432 -34.53 -25.66 2.51
CA PRO A 432 -33.10 -25.36 2.53
C PRO A 432 -32.46 -25.60 1.13
N PRO A 433 -31.38 -24.89 0.77
CA PRO A 433 -30.56 -25.22 -0.39
C PRO A 433 -29.71 -26.49 -0.14
N PRO A 434 -29.33 -27.24 -1.18
CA PRO A 434 -28.56 -28.48 -1.04
C PRO A 434 -27.07 -28.26 -0.78
N ASP A 435 -26.44 -29.21 -0.08
CA ASP A 435 -24.98 -29.35 0.01
C ASP A 435 -24.34 -29.49 -1.38
N LEU A 436 -23.43 -28.59 -1.72
CA LEU A 436 -22.57 -28.74 -2.89
C LEU A 436 -21.18 -29.23 -2.50
N HIS A 437 -21.04 -30.55 -2.51
CA HIS A 437 -19.82 -31.29 -2.86
C HIS A 437 -18.50 -30.77 -2.26
N ARG A 438 -18.33 -31.11 -0.98
CA ARG A 438 -17.09 -31.69 -0.42
C ARG A 438 -16.20 -32.40 -1.47
N SER A 439 -15.24 -31.69 -2.05
CA SER A 439 -14.16 -32.28 -2.84
C SER A 439 -13.00 -32.67 -1.91
N SER A 440 -12.64 -33.95 -1.93
CA SER A 440 -11.55 -34.55 -1.14
C SER A 440 -10.15 -34.18 -1.68
N PRO A 441 -9.08 -34.33 -0.86
CA PRO A 441 -7.74 -33.82 -1.22
C PRO A 441 -7.04 -34.65 -2.30
N LEU A 442 -6.11 -34.00 -3.02
CA LEU A 442 -5.16 -34.67 -3.90
C LEU A 442 -3.84 -34.94 -3.14
N GLU A 443 -3.17 -36.04 -3.47
CA GLU A 443 -1.97 -36.51 -2.76
C GLU A 443 -0.64 -35.98 -3.34
N LYS A 444 0.36 -35.94 -2.45
CA LYS A 444 1.80 -36.13 -2.65
C LYS A 444 2.34 -36.26 -4.09
N SER A 445 3.19 -35.30 -4.46
CA SER A 445 4.54 -35.54 -5.01
C SER A 445 5.41 -34.37 -4.54
N ALA A 446 6.43 -34.54 -3.71
CA ALA A 446 7.68 -35.28 -3.92
C ALA A 446 8.67 -34.51 -4.80
N ASP A 447 9.82 -34.19 -4.18
CA ASP A 447 11.16 -33.95 -4.76
C ASP A 447 11.34 -32.95 -5.91
N ASP A 448 11.89 -31.77 -5.60
CA ASP A 448 13.14 -31.28 -6.22
C ASP A 448 13.71 -30.04 -5.47
N GLU A 449 14.73 -30.24 -4.62
CA GLU A 449 15.63 -29.16 -4.15
C GLU A 449 16.88 -29.12 -5.05
N GLU A 450 16.77 -28.56 -6.26
CA GLU A 450 17.98 -28.30 -7.05
C GLU A 450 18.72 -27.06 -6.52
N VAL A 451 19.70 -27.29 -5.64
CA VAL A 451 20.56 -26.25 -5.07
C VAL A 451 21.74 -25.96 -6.03
N PRO A 452 21.81 -24.78 -6.68
CA PRO A 452 22.94 -24.43 -7.54
C PRO A 452 24.19 -24.12 -6.70
N ARG A 453 25.02 -25.13 -6.45
CA ARG A 453 26.37 -24.97 -5.86
C ARG A 453 27.27 -24.18 -6.80
N SER A 454 27.36 -22.86 -6.59
CA SER A 454 28.36 -22.01 -7.24
C SER A 454 29.77 -22.30 -6.70
N VAL A 455 30.42 -23.34 -7.23
CA VAL A 455 31.81 -23.66 -6.89
C VAL A 455 32.74 -22.62 -7.52
N TYR A 456 33.21 -21.68 -6.70
CA TYR A 456 34.34 -20.82 -7.03
C TYR A 456 35.64 -21.65 -7.04
N GLN A 457 36.07 -22.10 -8.22
CA GLN A 457 37.47 -22.37 -8.50
C GLN A 457 37.81 -21.89 -9.92
N ASN A 458 38.67 -20.88 -9.99
CA ASN A 458 39.49 -20.58 -11.17
C ASN A 458 40.85 -20.13 -10.64
N THR A 459 41.90 -20.71 -11.21
CA THR A 459 43.32 -20.37 -11.04
C THR A 459 43.71 -19.26 -11.99
#